data_AF-A0A349B6N0-F1
#
_entry.id   AF-A0A349B6N0-F1
#
_cell.length_a   1.000
_cell.length_b   1.000
_cell.length_c   1.000
_cell.angle_alpha   90.00
_cell.angle_beta   90.00
_cell.angle_gamma   90.00
#
_symmetry.space_group_name_H-M   'P 1'
#
loop_
_entity.id
_entity.type
_entity.pdbx_description
1 polymer ?
#
loop_
_entity_poly.entity_id
_entity_poly.type
_entity_poly.pdbx_seq_one_letter_code
_entity_poly.pdbx_strand_id
1 'polypeptide(L)' 'LLFTDGLTEARSDAGELGHERVAAHVGGLGPATAGEVALSLVDLAHQVSDGHLEDDIAVLVLGVNSL' A
#
# COMPACT_ATOMS: atom_id res chain seq x y z
N LEU A 1 8.28 -3.90 5.79
CA LEU A 1 7.55 -3.14 4.75
C LEU A 1 8.15 -1.75 4.71
N LEU A 2 8.57 -1.30 3.53
CA LEU A 2 9.06 0.05 3.27
C LEU A 2 8.38 0.57 2.01
N PHE A 3 8.05 1.85 1.96
CA PHE A 3 7.38 2.48 0.82
C PHE A 3 7.75 3.95 0.71
N THR A 4 7.58 4.53 -0.48
CA THR A 4 7.64 5.99 -0.70
C THR A 4 6.38 6.68 -0.18
N ASP A 5 6.48 7.96 0.12
CA ASP A 5 5.38 8.83 0.53
C ASP A 5 4.26 8.93 -0.51
N GLY A 6 4.56 8.80 -1.81
CA GLY A 6 3.56 8.68 -2.87
C GLY A 6 2.49 7.61 -2.60
N LEU A 7 2.79 6.53 -1.85
CA LEU A 7 1.77 5.58 -1.41
C LEU A 7 0.78 6.21 -0.42
N THR A 8 1.30 6.92 0.58
CA THR A 8 0.47 7.54 1.64
C THR A 8 -0.23 8.80 1.16
N GLU A 9 0.35 9.51 0.19
CA GLU A 9 -0.22 10.72 -0.41
C GLU A 9 -1.23 10.44 -1.53
N ALA A 10 -1.35 9.18 -1.97
CA ALA A 10 -2.44 8.76 -2.86
C ALA A 10 -3.79 9.17 -2.25
N ARG A 11 -4.55 9.99 -2.97
CA ARG A 11 -5.70 10.72 -2.44
C ARG A 11 -6.89 10.70 -3.39
N SER A 12 -8.08 10.85 -2.82
CA SER A 12 -9.27 11.33 -3.53
C SER A 12 -9.79 12.60 -2.87
N ASP A 13 -10.94 13.08 -3.30
CA ASP A 13 -11.69 14.17 -2.65
C ASP A 13 -11.98 13.90 -1.16
N ALA A 14 -11.98 12.63 -0.75
CA ALA A 14 -12.18 12.23 0.66
C ALA A 14 -10.91 12.34 1.52
N GLY A 15 -9.74 12.60 0.91
CA GLY A 15 -8.45 12.75 1.58
C GLY A 15 -7.42 11.70 1.16
N GLU A 16 -6.24 11.80 1.79
CA GLU A 16 -5.10 10.91 1.58
C GLU A 16 -5.34 9.50 2.14
N LEU A 17 -4.61 8.52 1.60
CA LEU A 17 -4.58 7.17 2.14
C LEU A 17 -3.97 7.18 3.55
N GLY A 18 -2.81 7.80 3.72
CA GLY A 18 -2.13 7.91 5.01
C GLY A 18 -1.66 6.57 5.60
N HIS A 19 -0.83 6.68 6.65
CA HIS A 19 -0.18 5.52 7.28
C HIS A 19 -1.18 4.57 7.97
N GLU A 20 -2.23 5.11 8.57
CA GLU A 20 -3.22 4.33 9.33
C GLU A 20 -4.00 3.37 8.44
N ARG A 21 -4.43 3.83 7.25
CA ARG A 21 -5.17 2.99 6.30
C ARG A 21 -4.26 1.97 5.63
N VAL A 22 -2.99 2.32 5.36
CA VAL A 22 -1.97 1.35 4.90
C VAL A 22 -1.79 0.24 5.95
N ALA A 23 -1.61 0.61 7.22
CA ALA A 23 -1.44 -0.36 8.31
C ALA A 23 -2.68 -1.25 8.50
N ALA A 24 -3.88 -0.65 8.47
CA ALA A 24 -5.15 -1.38 8.57
C ALA A 24 -5.35 -2.37 7.41
N HIS A 25 -5.02 -1.95 6.18
CA HIS A 25 -5.10 -2.81 5.00
C HIS A 25 -4.17 -4.02 5.13
N VAL A 26 -2.89 -3.79 5.43
CA VAL A 26 -1.91 -4.87 5.62
C VAL A 26 -2.31 -5.79 6.77
N GLY A 27 -2.80 -5.25 7.88
CA GLY A 27 -3.27 -6.02 9.03
C GLY A 27 -4.54 -6.84 8.75
N GLY A 28 -5.31 -6.47 7.73
CA GLY A 28 -6.49 -7.21 7.27
C GLY A 28 -6.18 -8.31 6.25
N LEU A 29 -4.95 -8.36 5.71
CA LEU A 29 -4.54 -9.42 4.80
C LEU A 29 -4.40 -10.74 5.58
N GLY A 30 -4.91 -11.82 4.98
CA GLY A 30 -4.65 -13.19 5.45
C GLY A 30 -3.19 -13.61 5.18
N PRO A 31 -2.90 -14.92 5.22
CA PRO A 31 -1.63 -15.44 4.75
C PRO A 31 -1.38 -14.98 3.30
N ALA A 32 -0.34 -14.17 3.12
CA ALA A 32 0.03 -13.58 1.84
C ALA A 32 1.54 -13.61 1.68
N THR A 33 1.99 -13.83 0.46
CA THR A 33 3.39 -13.68 0.06
C THR A 33 3.79 -12.21 0.04
N ALA A 34 5.09 -11.94 0.11
CA ALA A 34 5.61 -10.58 0.02
C ALA A 34 5.17 -9.86 -1.28
N GLY A 35 5.09 -10.60 -2.39
CA GLY A 35 4.64 -10.06 -3.68
C GLY A 35 3.15 -9.70 -3.68
N GLU A 36 2.30 -10.55 -3.09
CA GLU A 36 0.86 -10.26 -2.96
C GLU A 36 0.61 -9.03 -2.09
N VAL A 37 1.35 -8.88 -0.99
CA VAL A 37 1.28 -7.68 -0.15
C VAL A 37 1.67 -6.43 -0.95
N ALA A 38 2.77 -6.48 -1.70
CA ALA A 38 3.24 -5.35 -2.51
C ALA A 38 2.21 -4.93 -3.56
N LEU A 39 1.67 -5.89 -4.32
CA LEU A 39 0.63 -5.64 -5.32
C LEU A 39 -0.63 -5.07 -4.67
N SER A 40 -1.07 -5.63 -3.55
CA SER A 40 -2.28 -5.16 -2.87
C SER A 40 -2.20 -3.70 -2.41
N LEU A 41 -1.00 -3.20 -2.07
CA LEU A 41 -0.79 -1.81 -1.66
C LEU A 41 -0.80 -0.86 -2.86
N VAL A 42 -0.22 -1.28 -3.98
CA VAL A 42 -0.27 -0.51 -5.24
C VAL A 42 -1.71 -0.46 -5.77
N ASP A 43 -2.44 -1.58 -5.71
CA ASP A 43 -3.85 -1.64 -6.10
C ASP A 43 -4.71 -0.75 -5.20
N LEU A 44 -4.47 -0.74 -3.89
CA LEU A 44 -5.15 0.14 -2.95
C LEU A 44 -4.93 1.62 -3.30
N ALA A 45 -3.70 2.02 -3.62
CA ALA A 45 -3.39 3.39 -4.00
C ALA A 45 -4.12 3.81 -5.29
N HIS A 46 -4.15 2.93 -6.30
CA HIS A 46 -4.92 3.16 -7.53
C HIS A 46 -6.42 3.25 -7.24
N GLN A 47 -6.96 2.39 -6.38
CA GLN A 47 -8.38 2.42 -6.02
C GLN A 47 -8.76 3.71 -5.28
N VAL A 48 -7.92 4.17 -4.35
CA VAL A 48 -8.19 5.40 -3.60
C VAL A 48 -8.08 6.63 -4.48
N SER A 49 -7.20 6.63 -5.46
CA SER A 49 -6.98 7.75 -6.38
C SER A 49 -7.86 7.71 -7.63
N ASP A 50 -8.79 6.76 -7.75
CA ASP A 50 -9.54 6.49 -8.98
C ASP A 50 -8.62 6.39 -10.22
N GLY A 51 -7.43 5.81 -10.04
CA GLY A 51 -6.38 5.64 -11.04
C GLY A 51 -5.50 6.87 -11.30
N HIS A 52 -5.70 7.99 -10.60
CA HIS A 52 -4.96 9.23 -10.80
C HIS A 52 -3.87 9.43 -9.73
N LEU A 53 -2.72 8.79 -9.94
CA LEU A 53 -1.56 8.98 -9.07
C LEU A 53 -0.80 10.25 -9.44
N GLU A 54 -0.51 11.09 -8.45
CA GLU A 54 0.24 12.35 -8.61
C GLU A 54 1.75 12.19 -8.37
N ASP A 55 2.14 11.06 -7.77
CA ASP A 55 3.53 10.75 -7.41
C ASP A 55 3.87 9.28 -7.65
N ASP A 56 5.17 8.99 -7.76
CA ASP A 56 5.69 7.64 -7.99
C ASP A 56 5.57 6.77 -6.72
N ILE A 57 5.00 5.59 -6.89
CA ILE A 57 4.85 4.61 -5.81
C ILE A 57 5.91 3.53 -5.94
N ALA A 58 6.72 3.36 -4.89
CA ALA A 58 7.58 2.20 -4.73
C ALA A 58 7.29 1.49 -3.41
N VAL A 59 7.15 0.16 -3.45
CA VAL A 59 6.87 -0.69 -2.28
C VAL A 59 7.90 -1.83 -2.21
N LEU A 60 8.53 -1.98 -1.04
CA LEU A 60 9.44 -3.07 -0.73
C LEU A 60 8.90 -3.91 0.43
N VAL A 61 8.62 -5.17 0.14
CA VAL A 61 8.16 -6.15 1.13
C VAL A 61 9.22 -7.24 1.32
N LEU A 62 9.59 -7.46 2.58
CA LEU A 62 10.50 -8.53 2.99
C LEU A 62 9.69 -9.54 3.81
N GLY A 63 9.54 -10.74 3.28
CA GLY A 63 8.97 -11.86 4.03
C GLY A 63 10.03 -12.48 4.93
N VAL A 64 9.74 -12.60 6.23
CA VAL A 64 10.63 -13.26 7.18
C VAL A 64 10.01 -14.60 7.55
N ASN A 65 10.69 -15.68 7.19
CA ASN A 65 10.31 -17.02 7.63
C ASN A 65 11.17 -17.35 8.85
N SER A 66 10.54 -17.49 10.02
CA SER A 66 11.17 -18.15 11.16
C SER A 66 11.21 -19.66 10.88
N LEU A 67 12.42 -20.19 10.71
CA LEU A 67 12.70 -21.63 10.64
C LEU A 67 12.43 -22.31 11.99
#